data_AF-A0A432PV63-F1
#
_entry.id   AF-A0A432PV63-F1
#
_cell.length_a   1.000
_cell.length_b   1.000
_cell.length_c   1.000
_cell.angle_alpha   90.00
_cell.angle_beta   90.00
_cell.angle_gamma   90.00
#
_symmetry.space_group_name_H-M   'P 1'
#
loop_
_entity.id
_entity.type
_entity.pdbx_description
1 polymer ?
#
loop_
_entity_poly.entity_id
_entity_poly.type
_entity_poly.pdbx_seq_one_letter_code
_entity_poly.pdbx_strand_id
1 'polypeptide(L)' 'MDIRQVEVNLIKKKWEKLEAKNGEDRKREVLILLRMVYPLLADTKGKEILDLYTKLKESDEALKEAEEFLEEAIRSLE' A
#
# COMPACT_ATOMS: atom_id res chain seq x y z
N MET A 1 16.18 -17.49 -4.79
CA MET A 1 15.69 -16.19 -4.26
C MET A 1 14.24 -16.41 -3.89
N ASP A 2 13.85 -16.17 -2.64
CA ASP A 2 12.46 -16.36 -2.20
C ASP A 2 11.56 -15.35 -2.91
N ILE A 3 10.51 -15.82 -3.58
CA ILE A 3 9.57 -14.99 -4.34
C ILE A 3 8.96 -13.92 -3.42
N ARG A 4 8.66 -14.30 -2.16
CA ARG A 4 8.12 -13.38 -1.16
C ARG A 4 9.09 -12.25 -0.84
N GLN A 5 10.37 -12.55 -0.67
CA GLN A 5 11.38 -11.51 -0.40
C GLN A 5 11.52 -10.54 -1.57
N VAL A 6 11.41 -11.03 -2.81
CA VAL A 6 11.46 -10.18 -4.02
C VAL A 6 10.26 -9.23 -4.05
N GLU A 7 9.06 -9.73 -3.73
CA GLU A 7 7.84 -8.91 -3.65
C GLU A 7 7.93 -7.85 -2.54
N VAL A 8 8.36 -8.23 -1.34
CA VAL A 8 8.55 -7.30 -0.21
C VAL A 8 9.56 -6.21 -0.57
N ASN A 9 10.69 -6.57 -1.18
CA ASN A 9 11.69 -5.59 -1.62
C ASN A 9 11.14 -4.63 -2.69
N LEU A 10 10.32 -5.13 -3.61
CA LEU A 10 9.67 -4.31 -4.62
C LEU A 10 8.67 -3.33 -3.99
N ILE A 11 7.89 -3.77 -3.00
CA ILE A 11 6.94 -2.93 -2.24
C ILE A 11 7.71 -1.82 -1.51
N LYS A 12 8.75 -2.17 -0.74
CA LYS A 12 9.59 -1.20 -0.02
C LYS A 12 10.18 -0.15 -0.98
N LYS A 13 10.73 -0.57 -2.11
CA LYS A 13 11.27 0.34 -3.14
C LYS A 13 10.21 1.24 -3.77
N LYS A 14 8.97 0.76 -3.96
CA LYS A 14 7.86 1.58 -4.45
C LYS A 14 7.42 2.61 -3.40
N TRP A 15 7.38 2.21 -2.14
CA TRP A 15 7.06 3.09 -1.02
C TRP A 15 8.04 4.25 -0.89
N GLU A 16 9.35 3.98 -0.94
CA GLU A 16 10.38 5.04 -0.93
C GLU A 16 10.21 6.07 -2.06
N LYS A 17 9.73 5.62 -3.23
CA LYS A 17 9.50 6.51 -4.38
C LYS A 17 8.21 7.32 -4.28
N LEU A 18 7.31 6.96 -3.37
CA LEU A 18 6.03 7.65 -3.20
C LEU A 18 6.22 9.09 -2.75
N GLU A 19 7.24 9.39 -1.94
CA GLU A 19 7.54 10.75 -1.45
C GLU A 19 7.74 11.77 -2.57
N ALA A 20 8.24 11.32 -3.73
CA ALA A 20 8.43 12.17 -4.91
C ALA A 20 7.15 12.39 -5.75
N LYS A 21 6.01 11.82 -5.33
CA LYS A 21 4.72 11.88 -6.03
C LYS A 21 3.70 12.70 -5.26
N ASN A 22 2.89 13.46 -5.99
CA ASN A 22 1.88 14.38 -5.45
C ASN A 22 0.54 14.21 -6.17
N GLY A 23 -0.56 14.64 -5.55
CA GLY A 23 -1.89 14.67 -6.17
C GLY A 23 -2.37 13.30 -6.67
N GLU A 24 -2.94 13.27 -7.88
CA GLU A 24 -3.53 12.07 -8.49
C GLU A 24 -2.51 10.95 -8.72
N ASP A 25 -1.27 11.29 -9.07
CA ASP A 25 -0.18 10.31 -9.23
C ASP A 25 0.13 9.59 -7.91
N ARG A 26 0.13 10.34 -6.80
CA ARG A 26 0.38 9.78 -5.46
C ARG A 26 -0.73 8.81 -5.08
N LYS A 27 -1.98 9.24 -5.25
CA LYS A 27 -3.16 8.40 -5.02
C LYS A 27 -3.11 7.09 -5.82
N ARG A 28 -2.73 7.17 -7.10
CA ARG A 28 -2.59 5.99 -7.95
C ARG A 28 -1.53 5.02 -7.44
N GLU A 29 -0.38 5.52 -7.02
CA GLU A 29 0.68 4.67 -6.45
C GLU A 29 0.26 4.06 -5.09
N VAL A 30 -0.45 4.79 -4.24
CA VAL A 30 -1.04 4.26 -2.99
C VAL A 30 -2.02 3.11 -3.29
N LEU A 31 -2.91 3.26 -4.26
CA LEU A 31 -3.82 2.19 -4.68
C LEU A 31 -3.06 0.94 -5.19
N ILE A 32 -1.95 1.13 -5.91
CA ILE A 32 -1.11 0.02 -6.36
C ILE A 32 -0.46 -0.67 -5.16
N LEU A 33 0.08 0.08 -4.21
CA LEU A 33 0.71 -0.45 -3.01
C LEU A 33 -0.27 -1.24 -2.14
N LEU A 34 -1.49 -0.74 -1.92
CA LEU A 34 -2.55 -1.49 -1.23
C LEU A 34 -2.81 -2.84 -1.89
N ARG A 35 -2.89 -2.86 -3.23
CA ARG A 35 -3.09 -4.11 -3.99
C ARG A 35 -1.90 -5.07 -3.88
N MET A 36 -0.68 -4.56 -3.79
CA MET A 36 0.53 -5.38 -3.64
C MET A 36 0.68 -5.96 -2.23
N VAL A 37 0.29 -5.20 -1.20
CA VAL A 37 0.33 -5.65 0.20
C VAL A 37 -0.80 -6.62 0.51
N TYR A 38 -1.96 -6.49 -0.16
CA TYR A 38 -3.12 -7.38 0.03
C TYR A 38 -2.78 -8.88 0.08
N PRO A 39 -2.12 -9.50 -0.93
CA PRO A 39 -1.83 -10.94 -0.88
C PRO A 39 -0.89 -11.34 0.27
N LEU A 40 -0.11 -10.40 0.82
CA LEU A 40 0.83 -10.67 1.92
C LEU A 40 0.15 -10.62 3.29
N LEU A 41 -0.94 -9.84 3.42
CA LEU A 41 -1.63 -9.59 4.69
C LEU A 41 -3.13 -9.93 4.62
N ALA A 42 -3.58 -10.69 3.63
CA ALA A 42 -4.99 -10.98 3.40
C ALA A 42 -5.66 -11.61 4.63
N ASP A 43 -4.95 -12.53 5.30
CA ASP A 43 -5.47 -13.29 6.44
C ASP A 43 -5.65 -12.46 7.71
N THR A 44 -4.91 -11.35 7.85
CA THR A 44 -4.89 -10.53 9.08
C THR A 44 -5.50 -9.15 8.88
N LYS A 45 -5.24 -8.52 7.73
CA LYS A 45 -5.57 -7.13 7.42
C LYS A 45 -6.32 -6.95 6.09
N GLY A 46 -6.72 -8.05 5.43
CA GLY A 46 -7.36 -7.99 4.11
C GLY A 46 -8.59 -7.10 4.04
N LYS A 47 -9.44 -7.11 5.08
CA LYS A 47 -10.63 -6.25 5.14
C LYS A 47 -10.28 -4.76 5.18
N GLU A 48 -9.35 -4.36 6.07
CA GLU A 48 -8.89 -2.97 6.17
C GLU A 48 -8.30 -2.48 4.83
N ILE A 49 -7.53 -3.33 4.15
CA ILE A 49 -6.95 -3.01 2.83
C ILE A 49 -8.03 -2.77 1.79
N LEU A 50 -9.05 -3.63 1.72
CA LEU A 50 -10.15 -3.50 0.75
C LEU A 50 -11.02 -2.26 1.04
N ASP A 51 -11.28 -1.96 2.31
CA ASP A 51 -12.03 -0.78 2.72
C ASP A 51 -11.27 0.50 2.32
N LEU A 52 -9.96 0.58 2.61
CA LEU A 52 -9.10 1.70 2.21
C LEU A 52 -9.02 1.84 0.68
N TYR A 53 -8.86 0.74 -0.04
CA TYR A 53 -8.81 0.75 -1.50
C TYR A 53 -10.13 1.28 -2.11
N THR A 54 -11.26 0.90 -1.53
CA THR A 54 -12.59 1.32 -1.99
C THR A 54 -12.83 2.80 -1.69
N LYS A 55 -12.62 3.23 -0.44
CA LYS A 55 -12.73 4.65 -0.05
C LYS A 55 -11.84 5.53 -0.93
N LEU A 56 -10.59 5.13 -1.13
CA LEU A 56 -9.63 5.91 -1.90
C LEU A 56 -10.03 5.99 -3.37
N LYS A 57 -10.66 4.97 -3.96
CA LYS A 57 -11.19 5.08 -5.33
C LYS A 57 -12.26 6.16 -5.48
N GLU A 58 -13.08 6.37 -4.44
CA GLU A 58 -14.21 7.29 -4.47
C GLU A 58 -13.84 8.71 -4.05
N SER A 59 -12.87 8.89 -3.14
CA SER A 59 -12.48 10.19 -2.59
C SER A 59 -10.99 10.24 -2.20
N ASP A 60 -10.41 11.44 -2.21
CA ASP A 60 -9.03 11.68 -1.77
C ASP A 60 -8.90 11.77 -0.24
N GLU A 61 -10.01 11.85 0.48
CA GLU A 61 -10.05 12.00 1.95
C GLU A 61 -9.37 10.83 2.68
N ALA A 62 -9.42 9.62 2.10
CA ALA A 62 -8.80 8.43 2.66
C ALA A 62 -7.31 8.29 2.33
N LEU A 63 -6.71 9.24 1.58
CA LEU A 63 -5.31 9.12 1.13
C LEU A 63 -4.34 9.04 2.31
N LYS A 64 -4.52 9.93 3.30
CA LYS A 64 -3.67 9.96 4.49
C LYS A 64 -3.82 8.69 5.34
N GLU A 65 -5.06 8.24 5.55
CA GLU A 65 -5.38 6.99 6.26
C GLU A 65 -4.70 5.77 5.57
N ALA A 66 -4.76 5.73 4.24
CA ALA A 66 -4.13 4.68 3.45
C ALA A 66 -2.60 4.71 3.50
N GLU A 67 -2.00 5.91 3.52
CA GLU A 67 -0.55 6.06 3.66
C GLU A 67 -0.05 5.62 5.04
N GLU A 68 -0.72 6.03 6.11
CA GLU A 68 -0.38 5.61 7.48
C GLU A 68 -0.50 4.08 7.64
N PHE A 69 -1.59 3.49 7.13
CA PHE A 69 -1.75 2.04 7.11
C PHE A 69 -0.62 1.34 6.35
N LEU A 70 -0.27 1.84 5.15
CA LEU A 70 0.79 1.24 4.33
C LEU A 70 2.15 1.35 5.01
N GLU A 71 2.45 2.46 5.68
CA GLU A 71 3.70 2.61 6.43
C GLU A 71 3.86 1.52 7.51
N GLU A 72 2.81 1.31 8.31
CA GLU A 72 2.80 0.26 9.35
C GLU A 72 2.89 -1.14 8.73
N ALA A 73 2.08 -1.41 7.71
CA ALA A 73 2.06 -2.68 7.02
C ALA A 73 3.44 -3.03 6.44
N ILE A 74 4.08 -2.09 5.74
CA ILE A 74 5.38 -2.29 5.08
C ILE A 74 6.51 -2.47 6.10
N ARG A 75 6.47 -1.75 7.24
CA ARG A 75 7.43 -1.95 8.34
C ARG A 75 7.31 -3.34 8.96
N SER A 76 6.12 -3.91 8.97
CA SER A 76 5.86 -5.26 9.51
C SER A 76 6.25 -6.41 8.58
N LEU A 77 6.51 -6.12 7.30
CA LEU A 77 6.95 -7.12 6.32
C LEU A 77 8.46 -7.38 6.50
N GLU A 78 8.80 -8.51 7.13
CA GLU A 78 10.16 -9.07 7.18
C GLU A 78 10.63 -9.60 5.81
#